data_AF-A0A3B9FI70-F1
#
_entry.id   AF-A0A3B9FI70-F1
#
_cell.length_a   1.000
_cell.length_b   1.000
_cell.length_c   1.000
_cell.angle_alpha   90.00
_cell.angle_beta   90.00
_cell.angle_gamma   90.00
#
_symmetry.space_group_name_H-M   'P 1'
#
loop_
_entity.id
_entity.type
_entity.pdbx_description
1 polymer ?
#
loop_
_entity_poly.entity_id
_entity_poly.type
_entity_poly.pdbx_seq_one_letter_code
_entity_poly.pdbx_strand_id
1 'polypeptide(L)'
;MGFVMIDERAPWQRLGFKLKLGLRARSEAEWLPSNDLFGNQAARAEQIGLKAKLLAKQHQDVFSAMPNTNAAGDEVLAMVRQHLTTYHNDHAHNDHPPDNYRHYDRMAPADAGLHPLDRAARLV
;
A
#
# COMPACT_ATOMS: atom_id res chain seq x y z
N MET A 1 -15.35 -26.42 27.00
CA MET A 1 -15.00 -25.51 25.88
C MET A 1 -13.51 -25.25 25.92
N GLY A 2 -12.74 -25.72 24.93
CA GLY A 2 -11.34 -25.34 24.78
C GLY A 2 -11.26 -24.03 23.99
N PHE A 3 -10.58 -23.01 24.52
CA PHE A 3 -10.27 -21.80 23.78
C PHE A 3 -9.33 -22.18 22.62
N VAL A 4 -9.80 -22.04 21.38
CA VAL A 4 -8.92 -22.03 20.21
C VAL A 4 -8.16 -20.72 20.29
N MET A 5 -6.96 -20.75 20.87
CA MET A 5 -5.99 -19.68 20.74
C MET A 5 -5.61 -19.63 19.26
N ILE A 6 -6.19 -18.69 18.51
CA ILE A 6 -5.76 -18.42 17.14
C ILE A 6 -4.32 -17.94 17.27
N ASP A 7 -3.38 -18.78 16.85
CA ASP A 7 -1.98 -18.41 16.81
C ASP A 7 -1.82 -17.34 15.72
N GLU A 8 -1.71 -16.07 16.14
CA GLU A 8 -1.58 -14.90 15.26
C GLU A 8 -0.27 -14.88 14.44
N ARG A 9 0.62 -15.85 14.66
CA ARG A 9 1.88 -15.94 13.91
C ARG A 9 1.62 -16.37 12.48
N ALA A 10 2.25 -15.64 11.55
CA ALA A 10 2.22 -15.97 10.14
C ALA A 10 2.73 -17.42 9.90
N PRO A 11 2.21 -18.15 8.89
CA PRO A 11 2.52 -19.56 8.69
C PRO A 11 4.01 -19.92 8.69
N TRP A 12 4.86 -19.05 8.14
CA TRP A 12 6.33 -19.23 8.10
C TRP A 12 7.03 -19.00 9.46
N GLN A 13 6.43 -18.24 10.38
CA GLN A 13 6.99 -18.06 11.73
C GLN A 13 6.86 -19.33 12.58
N ARG A 14 5.90 -20.20 12.24
CA ARG A 14 5.70 -21.51 12.89
C ARG A 14 6.78 -22.53 12.49
N LEU A 15 7.46 -22.31 11.37
CA LEU A 15 8.45 -23.23 10.79
C LEU A 15 9.85 -23.13 11.43
N GLY A 16 10.03 -22.29 12.45
CA GLY A 16 11.31 -22.12 13.17
C GLY A 16 12.28 -21.13 12.49
N PHE A 17 13.29 -20.66 13.24
CA PHE A 17 14.20 -19.58 12.80
C PHE A 17 14.98 -19.88 11.51
N LYS A 18 15.28 -21.15 11.23
CA LYS A 18 16.05 -21.55 10.04
C LYS A 18 15.28 -21.37 8.72
N LEU A 19 13.96 -21.28 8.76
CA LEU A 19 13.10 -21.11 7.58
C LEU A 19 12.55 -19.68 7.42
N LYS A 20 12.99 -18.73 8.24
CA LYS A 20 12.45 -17.36 8.20
C LYS A 20 12.86 -16.57 6.94
N LEU A 21 13.83 -16.99 6.12
CA LEU A 21 14.26 -16.30 4.89
C LEU A 21 14.45 -14.76 5.03
N GLY A 22 14.77 -14.27 6.23
CA GLY A 22 14.83 -12.82 6.51
C GLY A 22 13.47 -12.12 6.60
N LEU A 23 12.34 -12.83 6.48
CA LEU A 23 10.99 -12.32 6.61
C LEU A 23 10.63 -12.07 8.09
N ARG A 24 10.17 -10.85 8.37
CA ARG A 24 9.63 -10.45 9.66
C ARG A 24 8.13 -10.22 9.50
N ALA A 25 7.31 -10.87 10.34
CA ALA A 25 5.89 -10.54 10.38
C ALA A 25 5.69 -9.13 10.92
N ARG A 26 4.69 -8.45 10.36
CA ARG A 26 4.26 -7.10 10.74
C ARG A 26 2.79 -7.18 11.06
N SER A 27 2.37 -6.46 12.10
CA SER A 27 0.94 -6.30 12.35
C SER A 27 0.31 -5.59 11.15
N GLU A 28 -0.97 -5.83 10.93
CA GLU A 28 -1.70 -5.26 9.79
C GLU A 28 -1.59 -3.73 9.76
N ALA A 29 -1.69 -3.08 10.92
CA ALA A 29 -1.51 -1.62 11.05
C ALA A 29 -0.15 -1.11 10.55
N GLU A 30 0.87 -1.97 10.50
CA GLU A 30 2.21 -1.64 10.04
C GLU A 30 2.46 -1.99 8.56
N TRP A 31 1.45 -2.52 7.85
CA TRP A 31 1.52 -2.75 6.40
C TRP A 31 1.42 -1.44 5.64
N LEU A 32 2.03 -1.41 4.45
CA LEU A 32 2.07 -0.23 3.57
C LEU A 32 2.57 1.02 4.33
N PRO A 33 3.72 0.95 5.02
CA PRO A 33 4.18 2.06 5.86
C PRO A 33 4.39 3.29 5.00
N SER A 34 4.01 4.45 5.53
CA SER A 34 4.26 5.74 4.88
C SER A 34 5.69 6.23 5.04
N ASN A 35 6.38 5.74 6.06
CA ASN A 35 7.80 5.99 6.29
C ASN A 35 8.65 4.89 5.68
N ASP A 36 9.93 5.20 5.47
CA ASP A 36 10.93 4.21 5.06
C ASP A 36 11.08 3.11 6.11
N LEU A 37 11.23 1.87 5.64
CA LEU A 37 11.34 0.67 6.47
C LEU A 37 12.65 0.61 7.27
N PHE A 38 13.68 1.36 6.86
CA PHE A 38 15.01 1.37 7.45
C PHE A 38 15.31 2.65 8.24
N GLY A 39 14.28 3.47 8.49
CA GLY A 39 14.41 4.71 9.26
C GLY A 39 15.03 5.87 8.49
N ASN A 40 15.23 5.76 7.17
CA ASN A 40 15.69 6.86 6.35
C ASN A 40 14.48 7.67 5.82
N GLN A 41 14.10 8.71 6.55
CA GLN A 41 12.94 9.54 6.19
C GLN A 41 13.05 10.18 4.79
N ALA A 42 14.27 10.48 4.29
CA ALA A 42 14.47 11.03 2.95
C ALA A 42 14.30 9.99 1.85
N ALA A 43 14.67 8.72 2.11
CA ALA A 43 14.64 7.66 1.12
C ALA A 43 13.23 7.41 0.56
N ARG A 44 12.18 7.56 1.39
CA ARG A 44 10.81 7.35 0.89
C ARG A 44 10.39 8.41 -0.12
N ALA A 45 10.70 9.68 0.12
CA ALA A 45 10.41 10.74 -0.84
C ALA A 45 11.16 10.51 -2.17
N GLU A 46 12.41 10.04 -2.12
CA GLU A 46 13.19 9.68 -3.30
C GLU A 46 12.60 8.49 -4.06
N GLN A 47 12.17 7.44 -3.35
CA GLN A 47 11.51 6.26 -3.94
C GLN A 47 10.22 6.65 -4.67
N ILE A 48 9.38 7.47 -4.04
CA ILE A 48 8.14 7.98 -4.67
C ILE A 48 8.47 8.83 -5.90
N GLY A 49 9.47 9.72 -5.80
CA GLY A 49 9.92 10.53 -6.93
C GLY A 49 10.47 9.70 -8.08
N LEU A 50 11.25 8.65 -7.78
CA LEU A 50 11.78 7.72 -8.79
C LEU A 50 10.66 6.92 -9.45
N LYS A 51 9.73 6.39 -8.67
CA LYS A 51 8.56 5.67 -9.17
C LYS A 51 7.72 6.53 -10.12
N ALA A 52 7.45 7.79 -9.75
CA ALA A 52 6.73 8.73 -10.61
C ALA A 52 7.48 8.97 -11.93
N LYS A 53 8.80 9.15 -11.89
CA LYS A 53 9.63 9.31 -13.10
C LYS A 53 9.60 8.06 -13.98
N LEU A 54 9.69 6.87 -13.39
CA LEU A 54 9.67 5.59 -14.11
C LEU A 54 8.30 5.33 -14.75
N LEU A 55 7.21 5.52 -14.01
CA LEU A 55 5.85 5.40 -14.55
C LEU A 55 5.57 6.42 -15.67
N ALA A 56 6.17 7.60 -15.63
CA ALA A 56 6.00 8.60 -16.69
C ALA A 56 6.80 8.29 -17.96
N LYS A 57 7.99 7.67 -17.84
CA LYS A 57 8.92 7.47 -18.97
C LYS A 57 8.90 6.06 -19.56
N GLN A 58 8.64 5.05 -18.73
CA GLN A 58 8.79 3.62 -19.05
C GLN A 58 7.60 2.83 -18.48
N HIS A 59 6.40 3.38 -18.62
CA HIS A 59 5.19 2.82 -17.99
C HIS A 59 5.00 1.33 -18.27
N GLN A 60 5.15 0.93 -19.53
CA GLN A 60 4.96 -0.46 -19.98
C GLN A 60 6.02 -1.43 -19.45
N ASP A 61 7.22 -0.94 -19.11
CA ASP A 61 8.29 -1.77 -18.53
C ASP A 61 8.15 -1.90 -17.00
N VAL A 62 7.44 -0.95 -16.38
CA VAL A 62 7.29 -0.85 -14.93
C VAL A 62 5.96 -1.47 -14.46
N PHE A 63 4.92 -1.35 -15.28
CA PHE A 63 3.58 -1.83 -14.99
C PHE A 63 3.08 -2.73 -16.11
N SER A 64 2.68 -3.93 -15.73
CA SER A 64 1.97 -4.85 -16.60
C SER A 64 0.83 -5.49 -15.84
N ALA A 65 -0.33 -5.58 -16.50
CA ALA A 65 -1.48 -6.31 -16.01
C ALA A 65 -2.03 -7.15 -17.16
N MET A 66 -2.47 -8.37 -16.87
CA MET A 66 -3.09 -9.19 -17.89
C MET A 66 -4.40 -8.54 -18.34
N PRO A 67 -4.79 -8.68 -19.62
CA PRO A 67 -6.12 -8.31 -20.08
C PRO A 67 -7.19 -8.95 -19.20
N ASN A 68 -8.30 -8.25 -19.00
CA ASN A 68 -9.46 -8.70 -18.21
C ASN A 68 -9.21 -8.88 -16.69
N THR A 69 -8.14 -8.31 -16.13
CA THR A 69 -7.90 -8.33 -14.68
C THR A 69 -8.45 -7.11 -13.92
N ASN A 70 -9.27 -6.29 -14.57
CA ASN A 70 -9.85 -5.08 -13.98
C ASN A 70 -10.58 -5.36 -12.66
N ALA A 71 -11.38 -6.44 -12.60
CA ALA A 71 -12.13 -6.80 -11.39
C ALA A 71 -11.21 -7.08 -10.18
N ALA A 72 -10.18 -7.91 -10.38
CA ALA A 72 -9.18 -8.16 -9.34
C ALA A 72 -8.40 -6.88 -8.99
N GLY A 73 -8.12 -6.02 -9.97
CA GLY A 73 -7.50 -4.73 -9.74
C GLY A 73 -8.37 -3.78 -8.91
N ASP A 74 -9.69 -3.76 -9.13
CA ASP A 74 -10.64 -2.95 -8.37
C ASP A 74 -10.75 -3.46 -6.93
N GLU A 75 -10.73 -4.77 -6.71
CA GLU A 75 -10.66 -5.37 -5.37
C GLU A 75 -9.40 -4.91 -4.63
N VAL A 76 -8.23 -5.00 -5.27
CA VAL A 76 -6.97 -4.54 -4.67
C VAL A 76 -7.00 -3.04 -4.37
N LEU A 77 -7.53 -2.23 -5.30
CA LEU A 77 -7.68 -0.79 -5.09
C LEU A 77 -8.58 -0.48 -3.89
N ALA A 78 -9.69 -1.20 -3.75
CA ALA A 78 -10.60 -1.06 -2.60
C ALA A 78 -9.91 -1.46 -1.30
N MET A 79 -9.20 -2.59 -1.28
CA MET A 79 -8.46 -3.07 -0.11
C MET A 79 -7.38 -2.07 0.33
N VAL A 80 -6.57 -1.54 -0.59
CA VAL A 80 -5.53 -0.55 -0.28
C VAL A 80 -6.13 0.72 0.29
N ARG A 81 -7.21 1.25 -0.33
CA ARG A 81 -7.90 2.45 0.18
C ARG A 81 -8.48 2.25 1.57
N GLN A 82 -9.12 1.11 1.79
CA GLN A 82 -9.68 0.74 3.10
C GLN A 82 -8.56 0.67 4.14
N HIS A 83 -7.46 -0.02 3.83
CA HIS A 83 -6.31 -0.16 4.71
C HIS A 83 -5.69 1.17 5.11
N LEU A 84 -5.42 2.04 4.12
CA LEU A 84 -4.86 3.37 4.35
C LEU A 84 -5.79 4.23 5.20
N THR A 85 -7.11 4.12 5.00
CA THR A 85 -8.10 4.80 5.82
C THR A 85 -8.14 4.24 7.25
N THR A 86 -8.03 2.94 7.43
CA THR A 86 -8.10 2.32 8.76
C THR A 86 -6.86 2.62 9.60
N TYR A 87 -5.67 2.60 9.00
CA TYR A 87 -4.40 2.58 9.75
C TYR A 87 -3.49 3.80 9.53
N HIS A 88 -3.66 4.55 8.44
CA HIS A 88 -2.74 5.62 8.02
C HIS A 88 -3.45 6.98 7.80
N ASN A 89 -4.60 7.18 8.45
CA ASN A 89 -5.41 8.41 8.38
C ASN A 89 -4.68 9.69 8.85
N ASP A 90 -3.48 9.56 9.43
CA ASP A 90 -2.72 10.67 10.03
C ASP A 90 -1.88 11.50 9.02
N HIS A 91 -1.99 11.25 7.72
CA HIS A 91 -1.43 12.15 6.70
C HIS A 91 -2.22 13.45 6.49
N ALA A 92 -3.28 13.66 7.25
CA ALA A 92 -4.14 14.82 7.15
C ALA A 92 -4.07 15.74 8.38
N HIS A 93 -2.93 15.89 9.06
CA HIS A 93 -2.73 16.97 10.05
C HIS A 93 -1.32 17.55 9.98
N ASN A 94 -1.15 18.60 9.17
CA ASN A 94 -0.67 19.89 9.67
C ASN A 94 -1.42 20.99 8.91
N ASP A 95 -2.23 21.73 9.66
CA ASP A 95 -2.99 22.94 9.31
C ASP A 95 -4.20 22.81 8.37
N HIS A 96 -5.34 22.27 8.84
CA HIS A 96 -6.68 22.86 8.65
C HIS A 96 -7.78 22.04 9.36
N PRO A 97 -8.89 22.67 9.82
CA PRO A 97 -9.94 22.02 10.61
C PRO A 97 -10.71 20.95 9.80
N PRO A 98 -11.43 20.04 10.47
CA PRO A 98 -11.98 18.84 9.85
C PRO A 98 -13.26 19.20 9.07
N ASP A 99 -13.09 19.66 7.84
CA ASP A 99 -14.18 19.70 6.87
C ASP A 99 -13.95 18.64 5.79
N ASN A 100 -14.83 17.64 5.80
CA ASN A 100 -15.24 16.80 4.68
C ASN A 100 -14.18 16.04 3.88
N TYR A 101 -14.23 14.71 3.97
CA TYR A 101 -14.41 13.76 2.85
C TYR A 101 -13.79 14.06 1.46
N ARG A 102 -12.70 14.82 1.35
CA ARG A 102 -12.18 15.32 0.06
C ARG A 102 -10.71 15.05 -0.21
N HIS A 103 -9.99 14.43 0.72
CA HIS A 103 -8.56 14.19 0.47
C HIS A 103 -8.27 12.97 -0.43
N TYR A 104 -9.24 12.05 -0.59
CA TYR A 104 -9.15 10.96 -1.59
C TYR A 104 -9.64 11.39 -2.99
N ASP A 105 -10.27 12.56 -3.09
CA ASP A 105 -10.75 13.16 -4.36
C ASP A 105 -9.66 14.02 -5.04
N ARG A 106 -8.43 13.98 -4.51
CA ARG A 106 -7.24 14.41 -5.25
C ARG A 106 -6.68 13.27 -6.13
N MET A 107 -7.57 12.41 -6.62
CA MET A 107 -7.30 11.64 -7.83
C MET A 107 -7.24 12.68 -8.95
N ALA A 108 -6.04 12.96 -9.46
CA ALA A 108 -5.94 13.76 -10.67
C ALA A 108 -6.87 13.13 -11.73
N PRO A 109 -7.71 13.89 -12.44
CA PRO A 109 -8.51 13.36 -13.56
C PRO A 109 -7.65 12.63 -14.62
N ALA A 110 -6.32 12.81 -14.57
CA ALA A 110 -5.33 12.09 -15.36
C ALA A 110 -5.28 10.57 -15.11
N ASP A 111 -5.62 10.08 -13.92
CA ASP A 111 -5.46 8.66 -13.56
C ASP A 111 -6.73 7.83 -13.79
N ALA A 112 -7.86 8.44 -14.16
CA ALA A 112 -9.13 7.74 -14.40
C ALA A 112 -9.07 6.75 -15.58
N GLY A 113 -8.16 6.96 -16.53
CA GLY A 113 -7.91 6.05 -17.65
C GLY A 113 -6.94 4.90 -17.35
N LEU A 114 -6.38 4.83 -16.13
CA LEU A 114 -5.41 3.81 -15.76
C LEU A 114 -6.08 2.54 -15.23
N HIS A 115 -5.39 1.41 -15.42
CA HIS A 115 -5.82 0.14 -14.84
C HIS A 115 -5.97 0.27 -13.31
N PRO A 116 -7.01 -0.33 -12.68
CA PRO A 116 -7.25 -0.22 -11.25
C PRO A 116 -6.04 -0.55 -10.36
N LEU A 117 -5.26 -1.55 -10.76
CA LEU A 117 -4.03 -1.95 -10.05
C LEU A 117 -2.92 -0.89 -10.11
N ASP A 118 -2.79 -0.14 -11.21
CA ASP A 118 -1.83 0.97 -11.31
C ASP A 118 -2.25 2.12 -10.37
N ARG A 119 -3.55 2.44 -10.35
CA ARG A 119 -4.11 3.40 -9.38
C ARG A 119 -3.83 2.97 -7.94
N ALA A 120 -3.97 1.68 -7.62
CA ALA A 120 -3.68 1.16 -6.28
C ALA A 120 -2.20 1.29 -5.94
N ALA A 121 -1.31 0.96 -6.89
CA ALA A 121 0.12 1.09 -6.70
C ALA A 121 0.50 2.55 -6.42
N ARG A 122 -0.09 3.54 -7.10
CA ARG A 122 0.23 4.96 -6.90
C ARG A 122 -0.12 5.52 -5.52
N LEU A 123 -0.96 4.84 -4.75
CA LEU A 123 -1.30 5.22 -3.38
C LEU A 123 -0.21 4.89 -2.36
N VAL A 124 0.79 4.09 -2.73
CA VAL A 124 1.82 3.55 -1.82
C VAL A 124 3.24 3.78 -2.33
#